data_AF-A0A927UIA3-F1
#
_entry.id   AF-A0A927UIA3-F1
#
_cell.length_a   1.000
_cell.length_b   1.000
_cell.length_c   1.000
_cell.angle_alpha   90.00
_cell.angle_beta   90.00
_cell.angle_gamma   90.00
#
_symmetry.space_group_name_H-M   'P 1'
#
loop_
_entity.id
_entity.type
_entity.pdbx_description
1 polymer ?
#
loop_
_entity_poly.entity_id
_entity_poly.type
_entity_poly.pdbx_seq_one_letter_code
_entity_poly.pdbx_strand_id
1 'polypeptide(L)'
;MSIKIREIYDRIFKKILTLSNKSVINLINGLFDTDYPLDSVITYHWTEMVDDDLRKTLADTIITVNGCDSYHIEAQMYTDDDIVMRVFNYSYGHSVQYRKYEEELVFPVPKIIYFGDAKNVPDTYKLVLNFKEQGKFEYKVKTFKYQEHSIEEINNMKLIILIPFELLKLRELLKKERTEENLNALKNLVRKDIIGSIQKNYEVGNITGSDVGRLMQLTKKLYNHLYSEYEQLEVIEEMDESLILEYEDLDRKYAEIDRRQMENEKKLTMLGNIEEKYKAAKESLEQTKTEYEQTKTEYEQTKLEYKQTKTEYEQTKTEYEQTKTEYARLTKENEEKDKLIKKLMEENAKLKVETDWI
;
A
#
# COMPACT_ATOMS: atom_id res chain seq x y z
N MET A 1 -43.22 -0.54 -10.31
CA MET A 1 -42.38 -0.81 -9.10
C MET A 1 -42.36 0.45 -8.25
N SER A 2 -42.70 0.37 -6.95
CA SER A 2 -42.75 1.55 -6.08
C SER A 2 -41.36 2.19 -5.94
N ILE A 3 -41.31 3.51 -5.74
CA ILE A 3 -40.05 4.28 -5.61
C ILE A 3 -39.15 3.67 -4.52
N LYS A 4 -39.74 3.23 -3.39
CA LYS A 4 -39.05 2.57 -2.27
C LYS A 4 -38.31 1.27 -2.64
N ILE A 5 -38.79 0.52 -3.65
CA ILE A 5 -38.16 -0.73 -4.07
C ILE A 5 -36.86 -0.45 -4.87
N ARG A 6 -36.79 0.65 -5.63
CA ARG A 6 -35.55 1.02 -6.32
C ARG A 6 -34.47 1.49 -5.35
N GLU A 7 -34.86 2.23 -4.32
CA GLU A 7 -33.93 2.78 -3.33
C GLU A 7 -33.12 1.71 -2.58
N ILE A 8 -33.68 0.55 -2.28
CA ILE A 8 -32.91 -0.48 -1.54
C ILE A 8 -31.88 -1.17 -2.39
N TYR A 9 -32.22 -1.56 -3.63
CA TYR A 9 -31.24 -2.17 -4.50
C TYR A 9 -30.07 -1.19 -4.71
N ASP A 10 -30.38 0.10 -4.90
CA ASP A 10 -29.37 1.14 -5.14
C ASP A 10 -28.43 1.31 -3.95
N ARG A 11 -29.01 1.39 -2.75
CA ARG A 11 -28.25 1.43 -1.50
C ARG A 11 -27.37 0.19 -1.32
N ILE A 12 -27.83 -0.98 -1.75
CA ILE A 12 -27.04 -2.22 -1.69
C ILE A 12 -25.90 -2.17 -2.70
N PHE A 13 -26.16 -1.79 -3.96
CA PHE A 13 -25.12 -1.68 -4.97
C PHE A 13 -24.03 -0.66 -4.57
N LYS A 14 -24.42 0.52 -4.06
CA LYS A 14 -23.46 1.50 -3.53
C LYS A 14 -22.67 0.94 -2.36
N LYS A 15 -23.31 0.18 -1.47
CA LYS A 15 -22.63 -0.43 -0.31
C LYS A 15 -21.68 -1.57 -0.68
N ILE A 16 -21.95 -2.34 -1.73
CA ILE A 16 -20.98 -3.36 -2.17
C ILE A 16 -19.72 -2.67 -2.71
N LEU A 17 -19.81 -1.51 -3.36
CA LEU A 17 -18.65 -0.71 -3.78
C LEU A 17 -17.86 -0.10 -2.62
N THR A 18 -18.36 -0.18 -1.38
CA THR A 18 -17.62 0.20 -0.15
C THR A 18 -16.91 -0.98 0.52
N LEU A 19 -16.88 -2.15 -0.11
CA LEU A 19 -16.06 -3.29 0.34
C LEU A 19 -14.57 -2.98 0.20
N SER A 20 -13.71 -3.90 0.64
CA SER A 20 -12.26 -3.75 0.55
C SER A 20 -11.79 -3.46 -0.87
N ASN A 21 -10.68 -2.71 -1.00
CA ASN A 21 -10.07 -2.41 -2.30
C ASN A 21 -9.84 -3.68 -3.13
N LYS A 22 -9.37 -4.74 -2.47
CA LYS A 22 -9.20 -6.07 -3.08
C LYS A 22 -10.48 -6.56 -3.79
N SER A 23 -11.62 -6.49 -3.11
CA SER A 23 -12.91 -6.93 -3.68
C SER A 23 -13.34 -6.09 -4.87
N VAL A 24 -13.11 -4.77 -4.82
CA VAL A 24 -13.44 -3.86 -5.92
C VAL A 24 -12.46 -3.98 -7.09
N ILE A 25 -11.17 -4.23 -6.85
CA ILE A 25 -10.21 -4.56 -7.92
C ILE A 25 -10.62 -5.86 -8.62
N ASN A 26 -11.03 -6.90 -7.87
CA ASN A 26 -11.54 -8.13 -8.47
C ASN A 26 -12.79 -7.88 -9.34
N LEU A 27 -13.69 -6.98 -8.94
CA LEU A 27 -14.81 -6.53 -9.76
C LEU A 27 -14.35 -5.91 -11.08
N ILE A 28 -13.37 -5.01 -11.04
CA ILE A 28 -12.82 -4.35 -12.24
C ILE A 28 -12.12 -5.38 -13.14
N ASN A 29 -11.26 -6.23 -12.58
CA ASN A 29 -10.57 -7.28 -13.32
C ASN A 29 -11.56 -8.21 -14.04
N GLY A 30 -12.57 -8.70 -13.31
CA GLY A 30 -13.58 -9.59 -13.86
C GLY A 30 -14.54 -8.92 -14.86
N LEU A 31 -14.93 -7.67 -14.62
CA LEU A 31 -15.83 -6.97 -15.53
C LEU A 31 -15.11 -6.48 -16.78
N PHE A 32 -13.86 -6.04 -16.71
CA PHE A 32 -13.20 -5.37 -17.83
C PHE A 32 -12.10 -6.19 -18.48
N ASP A 33 -11.96 -7.46 -18.11
CA ASP A 33 -10.92 -8.37 -18.60
C ASP A 33 -9.52 -7.78 -18.37
N THR A 34 -9.29 -7.31 -17.13
CA THR A 34 -8.01 -6.71 -16.69
C THR A 34 -7.36 -7.53 -15.56
N ASP A 35 -6.10 -7.22 -15.23
CA ASP A 35 -5.32 -7.96 -14.24
C ASP A 35 -4.53 -7.02 -13.32
N TYR A 36 -5.23 -6.07 -12.69
CA TYR A 36 -4.61 -5.18 -11.71
C TYR A 36 -4.21 -5.95 -10.44
N PRO A 37 -3.06 -5.61 -9.82
CA PRO A 37 -2.72 -6.06 -8.49
C PRO A 37 -3.80 -5.72 -7.47
N LEU A 38 -4.11 -6.64 -6.55
CA LEU A 38 -5.22 -6.51 -5.59
C LEU A 38 -5.03 -5.39 -4.54
N ASP A 39 -3.81 -4.88 -4.41
CA ASP A 39 -3.43 -3.73 -3.57
C ASP A 39 -3.42 -2.40 -4.36
N SER A 40 -3.86 -2.40 -5.62
CA SER A 40 -3.99 -1.19 -6.43
C SER A 40 -4.87 -0.14 -5.76
N VAL A 41 -4.53 1.13 -5.97
CA VAL A 41 -5.24 2.27 -5.38
C VAL A 41 -6.49 2.58 -6.20
N ILE A 42 -7.63 2.70 -5.52
CA ILE A 42 -8.91 3.06 -6.14
C ILE A 42 -9.31 4.48 -5.76
N THR A 43 -9.73 5.27 -6.75
CA THR A 43 -10.43 6.54 -6.55
C THR A 43 -11.86 6.45 -7.07
N TYR A 44 -12.83 6.83 -6.25
CA TYR A 44 -14.26 6.82 -6.60
C TYR A 44 -14.72 8.22 -7.00
N HIS A 45 -15.44 8.32 -8.10
CA HIS A 45 -16.04 9.55 -8.60
C HIS A 45 -17.56 9.33 -8.70
N TRP A 46 -18.27 9.63 -7.61
CA TRP A 46 -19.73 9.53 -7.56
C TRP A 46 -20.37 10.60 -8.44
N THR A 47 -21.28 10.20 -9.31
CA THR A 47 -21.90 11.07 -10.33
C THR A 47 -23.10 11.86 -9.82
N GLU A 48 -23.53 11.61 -8.57
CA GLU A 48 -24.70 12.26 -7.92
C GLU A 48 -24.55 13.77 -7.67
N MET A 49 -23.38 14.37 -7.93
CA MET A 49 -23.17 15.82 -7.73
C MET A 49 -23.63 16.68 -8.92
N VAL A 50 -24.13 16.10 -10.01
CA VAL A 50 -24.62 16.86 -11.17
C VAL A 50 -25.89 16.22 -11.72
N ASP A 51 -27.04 16.85 -11.43
CA ASP A 51 -28.34 16.81 -12.13
C ASP A 51 -29.56 16.32 -11.30
N ASP A 52 -30.62 17.14 -11.30
CA ASP A 52 -31.84 17.01 -10.49
C ASP A 52 -32.89 16.06 -11.11
N ASP A 53 -32.71 15.59 -12.36
CA ASP A 53 -33.79 14.95 -13.15
C ASP A 53 -33.55 13.51 -13.63
N LEU A 54 -32.40 12.88 -13.33
CA LEU A 54 -32.09 11.53 -13.86
C LEU A 54 -32.52 10.42 -12.89
N ARG A 55 -33.81 10.09 -12.86
CA ARG A 55 -34.34 8.92 -12.12
C ARG A 55 -34.63 7.74 -13.04
N LYS A 56 -33.84 6.67 -12.92
CA LYS A 56 -34.19 5.27 -13.29
C LYS A 56 -33.12 4.21 -12.98
N THR A 57 -31.91 4.60 -12.56
CA THR A 57 -30.75 3.69 -12.40
C THR A 57 -30.71 2.98 -11.05
N LEU A 58 -29.97 1.86 -11.00
CA LEU A 58 -29.65 1.19 -9.75
C LEU A 58 -28.46 1.83 -9.05
N ALA A 59 -27.45 2.28 -9.78
CA ALA A 59 -26.32 3.00 -9.24
C ALA A 59 -25.43 3.39 -10.41
N ASP A 60 -24.68 4.46 -10.23
CA ASP A 60 -23.69 4.89 -11.17
C ASP A 60 -22.43 5.34 -10.42
N THR A 61 -21.27 4.88 -10.91
CA THR A 61 -19.97 5.22 -10.37
C THR A 61 -18.91 5.20 -11.46
N ILE A 62 -17.96 6.13 -11.36
CA ILE A 62 -16.71 6.06 -12.10
C ILE A 62 -15.58 5.73 -11.13
N ILE A 63 -14.82 4.68 -11.45
CA ILE A 63 -13.74 4.14 -10.62
C ILE A 63 -12.44 4.31 -11.39
N THR A 64 -11.45 4.98 -10.79
CA THR A 64 -10.11 5.13 -11.36
C THR A 64 -9.12 4.26 -10.60
N VAL A 65 -8.41 3.38 -11.30
CA VAL A 65 -7.37 2.49 -10.76
C VAL A 65 -6.00 3.12 -10.99
N ASN A 66 -5.18 3.19 -9.94
CA ASN A 66 -3.81 3.74 -9.94
C ASN A 66 -3.70 5.15 -10.55
N GLY A 67 -4.78 5.95 -10.46
CA GLY A 67 -4.86 7.29 -11.06
C GLY A 67 -4.79 7.31 -12.59
N CYS A 68 -4.77 6.15 -13.25
CA CYS A 68 -4.47 5.99 -14.67
C CYS A 68 -5.71 5.57 -15.48
N ASP A 69 -6.34 4.48 -15.07
CA ASP A 69 -7.37 3.84 -15.87
C ASP A 69 -8.74 4.01 -15.22
N SER A 70 -9.68 4.63 -15.93
CA SER A 70 -11.01 4.95 -15.41
C SER A 70 -12.07 4.05 -16.03
N TYR A 71 -12.99 3.58 -15.20
CA TYR A 71 -14.06 2.65 -15.53
C TYR A 71 -15.39 3.20 -15.09
N HIS A 72 -16.38 3.23 -15.97
CA HIS A 72 -17.73 3.67 -15.67
C HIS A 72 -18.63 2.45 -15.55
N ILE A 73 -19.16 2.21 -14.36
CA ILE A 73 -20.08 1.11 -14.08
C ILE A 73 -21.44 1.70 -13.76
N GLU A 74 -22.40 1.41 -14.63
CA GLU A 74 -23.81 1.70 -14.35
C GLU A 74 -24.57 0.40 -14.13
N ALA A 75 -25.36 0.33 -13.06
CA ALA A 75 -26.18 -0.83 -12.77
C ALA A 75 -27.67 -0.55 -13.03
N GLN A 76 -28.39 -1.57 -13.48
CA GLN A 76 -29.80 -1.49 -13.86
C GLN A 76 -30.57 -2.76 -13.45
N MET A 77 -31.82 -2.58 -13.04
CA MET A 77 -32.74 -3.72 -12.84
C MET A 77 -33.51 -4.07 -14.12
N TYR A 78 -33.77 -3.07 -14.97
CA TYR A 78 -34.59 -3.20 -16.18
C TYR A 78 -34.01 -2.33 -17.30
N THR A 79 -34.47 -2.55 -18.53
CA THR A 79 -34.13 -1.70 -19.67
C THR A 79 -34.56 -0.26 -19.44
N ASP A 80 -33.71 0.68 -19.84
CA ASP A 80 -33.99 2.11 -19.83
C ASP A 80 -33.52 2.70 -21.15
N ASP A 81 -34.41 3.40 -21.87
CA ASP A 81 -34.15 3.86 -23.23
C ASP A 81 -33.05 4.94 -23.28
N ASP A 82 -32.86 5.69 -22.18
CA ASP A 82 -31.88 6.76 -22.08
C ASP A 82 -30.53 6.31 -21.49
N ILE A 83 -30.36 5.00 -21.25
CA ILE A 83 -29.18 4.44 -20.57
C ILE A 83 -27.86 4.87 -21.22
N VAL A 84 -27.79 4.81 -22.54
CA VAL A 84 -26.54 5.08 -23.28
C VAL A 84 -26.20 6.57 -23.24
N MET A 85 -27.21 7.43 -23.32
CA MET A 85 -27.04 8.88 -23.24
C MET A 85 -26.54 9.30 -21.86
N ARG A 86 -27.07 8.70 -20.80
CA ARG A 86 -26.64 8.96 -19.43
C ARG A 86 -25.21 8.50 -19.18
N VAL A 87 -24.88 7.26 -19.57
CA VAL A 87 -23.50 6.75 -19.50
C VAL A 87 -22.54 7.69 -20.23
N PHE A 88 -22.92 8.15 -21.43
CA PHE A 88 -22.12 9.10 -22.20
C PHE A 88 -21.95 10.46 -21.49
N ASN A 89 -23.04 11.04 -20.99
CA ASN A 89 -23.03 12.36 -20.33
C ASN A 89 -22.13 12.37 -19.09
N TYR A 90 -22.22 11.35 -18.24
CA TYR A 90 -21.39 11.28 -17.04
C TYR A 90 -19.93 10.97 -17.38
N SER A 91 -19.67 10.09 -18.36
CA SER A 91 -18.31 9.87 -18.86
C SER A 91 -17.70 11.16 -19.40
N TYR A 92 -18.45 11.95 -20.18
CA TYR A 92 -18.00 13.25 -20.68
C TYR A 92 -17.72 14.23 -19.55
N GLY A 93 -18.64 14.37 -18.59
CA GLY A 93 -18.45 15.23 -17.42
C GLY A 93 -17.19 14.87 -16.63
N HIS A 94 -16.96 13.58 -16.42
CA HIS A 94 -15.75 13.07 -15.78
C HIS A 94 -14.48 13.41 -16.59
N SER A 95 -14.46 13.14 -17.90
CA SER A 95 -13.31 13.45 -18.77
C SER A 95 -12.97 14.93 -18.83
N VAL A 96 -13.98 15.81 -18.73
CA VAL A 96 -13.77 17.25 -18.65
C VAL A 96 -13.20 17.65 -17.29
N GLN A 97 -13.77 17.15 -16.19
CA GLN A 97 -13.38 17.51 -14.83
C GLN A 97 -11.99 16.98 -14.43
N TYR A 98 -11.66 15.75 -14.85
CA TYR A 98 -10.42 15.04 -14.49
C TYR A 98 -9.48 14.90 -15.68
N ARG A 99 -9.51 15.88 -16.59
CA ARG A 99 -8.71 15.90 -17.81
C ARG A 99 -7.22 15.75 -17.50
N LYS A 100 -6.57 14.81 -18.19
CA LYS A 100 -5.13 14.51 -18.02
C LYS A 100 -4.22 15.28 -18.98
N TYR A 101 -4.71 15.53 -20.19
CA TYR A 101 -3.96 16.19 -21.26
C TYR A 101 -4.76 17.39 -21.75
N GLU A 102 -4.12 18.52 -22.01
CA GLU A 102 -4.78 19.79 -22.30
C GLU A 102 -5.78 19.71 -23.46
N GLU A 103 -5.43 18.97 -24.52
CA GLU A 103 -6.18 18.88 -25.77
C GLU A 103 -6.86 17.52 -26.02
N GLU A 104 -6.88 16.62 -25.03
CA GLU A 104 -7.49 15.28 -25.17
C GLU A 104 -8.48 14.98 -24.05
N LEU A 105 -9.66 14.47 -24.43
CA LEU A 105 -10.65 13.93 -23.50
C LEU A 105 -10.57 12.40 -23.50
N VAL A 106 -9.99 11.85 -22.44
CA VAL A 106 -9.95 10.40 -22.23
C VAL A 106 -11.20 9.96 -21.48
N PHE A 107 -12.05 9.18 -22.14
CA PHE A 107 -13.29 8.66 -21.55
C PHE A 107 -13.03 7.42 -20.70
N PRO A 108 -13.72 7.25 -19.55
CA PRO A 108 -13.69 5.99 -18.82
C PRO A 108 -14.30 4.87 -19.67
N VAL A 109 -13.80 3.65 -19.51
CA VAL A 109 -14.33 2.47 -20.22
C VAL A 109 -15.68 2.10 -19.61
N PRO A 110 -16.79 2.16 -20.38
CA PRO A 110 -18.12 2.01 -19.82
C PRO A 110 -18.64 0.57 -19.87
N LYS A 111 -19.35 0.14 -18.83
CA LYS A 111 -20.09 -1.13 -18.80
C LYS A 111 -21.38 -0.99 -18.00
N ILE A 112 -22.47 -1.54 -18.53
CA ILE A 112 -23.77 -1.57 -17.84
C ILE A 112 -24.02 -2.98 -17.29
N ILE A 113 -24.34 -3.09 -16.00
CA ILE A 113 -24.73 -4.34 -15.34
C ILE A 113 -26.25 -4.43 -15.26
N TYR A 114 -26.84 -5.49 -15.79
CA TYR A 114 -28.27 -5.79 -15.65
C TYR A 114 -28.48 -6.94 -14.67
N PHE A 115 -29.23 -6.68 -13.59
CA PHE A 115 -29.53 -7.67 -12.55
C PHE A 115 -30.87 -8.38 -12.72
N GLY A 116 -31.82 -7.78 -13.46
CA GLY A 116 -33.15 -8.33 -13.70
C GLY A 116 -33.29 -9.03 -15.06
N ASP A 117 -34.49 -8.98 -15.64
CA ASP A 117 -34.75 -9.57 -16.96
C ASP A 117 -34.00 -8.80 -18.06
N ALA A 118 -33.09 -9.50 -18.74
CA ALA A 118 -32.23 -8.95 -19.78
C ALA A 118 -32.54 -9.48 -21.19
N LYS A 119 -33.69 -10.15 -21.40
CA LYS A 119 -34.04 -10.77 -22.69
C LYS A 119 -33.93 -9.85 -23.91
N ASN A 120 -34.20 -8.56 -23.74
CA ASN A 120 -34.15 -7.55 -24.80
C ASN A 120 -32.95 -6.61 -24.68
N VAL A 121 -31.98 -6.92 -23.82
CA VAL A 121 -30.75 -6.13 -23.64
C VAL A 121 -29.72 -6.59 -24.68
N PRO A 122 -29.21 -5.70 -25.54
CA PRO A 122 -28.13 -6.04 -26.47
C PRO A 122 -26.80 -6.20 -25.72
N ASP A 123 -25.89 -7.05 -26.22
CA ASP A 123 -24.55 -7.21 -25.63
C ASP A 123 -23.71 -5.93 -25.67
N THR A 124 -24.02 -5.04 -26.61
CA THR A 124 -23.38 -3.73 -26.76
C THR A 124 -24.39 -2.71 -27.28
N TYR A 125 -24.56 -1.63 -26.53
CA TYR A 125 -25.25 -0.44 -27.01
C TYR A 125 -24.32 0.44 -27.85
N LYS A 126 -24.91 1.21 -28.76
CA LYS A 126 -24.20 2.15 -29.62
C LYS A 126 -24.86 3.52 -29.61
N LEU A 127 -24.08 4.55 -29.33
CA LEU A 127 -24.44 5.95 -29.55
C LEU A 127 -23.58 6.51 -30.68
N VAL A 128 -24.22 6.97 -31.76
CA VAL A 128 -23.51 7.55 -32.90
C VAL A 128 -23.36 9.06 -32.69
N LEU A 129 -22.13 9.50 -32.42
CA LEU A 129 -21.77 10.91 -32.37
C LEU A 129 -21.52 11.39 -33.79
N ASN A 130 -22.36 12.29 -34.28
CA ASN A 130 -22.25 12.82 -35.64
C ASN A 130 -21.73 14.26 -35.62
N PHE A 131 -20.45 14.42 -35.95
CA PHE A 131 -19.77 15.71 -36.03
C PHE A 131 -19.91 16.36 -37.42
N LYS A 132 -20.90 15.92 -38.21
CA LYS A 132 -21.22 16.39 -39.56
C LYS A 132 -20.03 16.24 -40.51
N GLU A 133 -19.38 17.33 -40.88
CA GLU A 133 -18.25 17.36 -41.82
C GLU A 133 -17.03 16.60 -41.30
N GLN A 134 -16.89 16.48 -39.98
CA GLN A 134 -15.78 15.75 -39.34
C GLN A 134 -16.03 14.23 -39.23
N GLY A 135 -17.21 13.76 -39.65
CA GLY A 135 -17.57 12.34 -39.65
C GLY A 135 -18.36 11.89 -38.44
N LYS A 136 -18.43 10.56 -38.25
CA LYS A 136 -19.21 9.89 -37.21
C LYS A 136 -18.33 8.98 -36.37
N PHE A 137 -18.60 8.94 -35.07
CA PHE A 137 -17.95 8.04 -34.12
C PHE A 137 -18.99 7.19 -33.39
N GLU A 138 -18.75 5.88 -33.27
CA GLU A 138 -19.60 4.99 -32.47
C GLU A 138 -19.06 4.89 -31.04
N TYR A 139 -19.73 5.55 -30.09
CA TYR A 139 -19.52 5.30 -28.66
C TYR A 139 -20.23 4.00 -28.27
N LYS A 140 -19.48 3.01 -27.79
CA LYS A 140 -19.96 1.66 -27.51
C LYS A 140 -19.97 1.40 -26.01
N VAL A 141 -21.06 0.85 -25.51
CA VAL A 141 -21.20 0.47 -24.10
C VAL A 141 -21.55 -1.01 -24.01
N LYS A 142 -20.64 -1.81 -23.47
CA LYS A 142 -20.86 -3.25 -23.27
C LYS A 142 -21.84 -3.48 -22.12
N THR A 143 -22.57 -4.60 -22.17
CA THR A 143 -23.46 -5.00 -21.09
C THR A 143 -22.96 -6.27 -20.40
N PHE A 144 -23.23 -6.39 -19.10
CA PHE A 144 -23.07 -7.61 -18.33
C PHE A 144 -24.43 -8.03 -17.78
N LYS A 145 -24.95 -9.17 -18.22
CA LYS A 145 -26.31 -9.64 -17.86
C LYS A 145 -26.18 -10.68 -16.77
N TYR A 146 -26.23 -10.23 -15.52
CA TYR A 146 -25.88 -11.04 -14.34
C TYR A 146 -26.63 -12.38 -14.29
N GLN A 147 -27.93 -12.39 -14.64
CA GLN A 147 -28.78 -13.57 -14.60
C GLN A 147 -28.47 -14.62 -15.68
N GLU A 148 -27.71 -14.27 -16.72
CA GLU A 148 -27.28 -15.20 -17.77
C GLU A 148 -26.04 -16.01 -17.38
N HIS A 149 -25.41 -15.67 -16.25
CA HIS A 149 -24.24 -16.38 -15.74
C HIS A 149 -24.61 -17.38 -14.64
N SER A 150 -23.97 -18.53 -14.70
CA SER A 150 -23.94 -19.51 -13.62
C SER A 150 -23.13 -18.98 -12.44
N ILE A 151 -23.39 -19.51 -11.24
CA ILE A 151 -22.63 -19.14 -10.05
C ILE A 151 -21.15 -19.50 -10.16
N GLU A 152 -20.82 -20.55 -10.91
CA GLU A 152 -19.44 -20.95 -11.19
C GLU A 152 -18.72 -19.89 -12.04
N GLU A 153 -19.37 -19.38 -13.08
CA GLU A 153 -18.82 -18.29 -13.91
C GLU A 153 -18.63 -17.01 -13.10
N ILE A 154 -19.61 -16.63 -12.27
CA ILE A 154 -19.50 -15.47 -11.35
C ILE A 154 -18.28 -15.63 -10.42
N ASN A 155 -18.06 -16.82 -9.87
CA ASN A 155 -16.92 -17.12 -9.01
C ASN A 155 -15.59 -17.11 -9.78
N ASN A 156 -15.54 -17.67 -10.98
CA ASN A 156 -14.34 -17.70 -11.82
C ASN A 156 -13.93 -16.30 -12.29
N MET A 157 -14.91 -15.45 -12.59
CA MET A 157 -14.69 -14.02 -12.88
C MET A 157 -14.43 -13.19 -11.61
N LYS A 158 -14.46 -13.80 -10.41
CA LYS A 158 -14.28 -13.14 -9.11
C LYS A 158 -15.27 -11.99 -8.84
N LEU A 159 -16.46 -12.07 -9.43
CA LEU A 159 -17.53 -11.07 -9.28
C LEU A 159 -18.36 -11.28 -8.00
N ILE A 160 -17.75 -11.86 -6.96
CA ILE A 160 -18.41 -12.24 -5.71
C ILE A 160 -19.07 -11.06 -5.00
N ILE A 161 -18.57 -9.85 -5.20
CA ILE A 161 -19.18 -8.62 -4.68
C ILE A 161 -20.64 -8.43 -5.14
N LEU A 162 -21.03 -9.04 -6.28
CA LEU A 162 -22.38 -8.98 -6.84
C LEU A 162 -23.31 -10.09 -6.29
N ILE A 163 -22.78 -11.05 -5.53
CA ILE A 163 -23.51 -12.23 -5.09
C ILE A 163 -24.80 -11.98 -4.30
N PRO A 164 -24.99 -10.88 -3.55
CA PRO A 164 -26.27 -10.64 -2.88
C PRO A 164 -27.44 -10.60 -3.87
N PHE A 165 -27.19 -10.16 -5.12
CA PHE A 165 -28.20 -10.07 -6.17
C PHE A 165 -28.62 -11.43 -6.76
N GLU A 166 -27.97 -12.52 -6.38
CA GLU A 166 -28.39 -13.88 -6.72
C GLU A 166 -29.81 -14.20 -6.20
N LEU A 167 -30.21 -13.57 -5.08
CA LEU A 167 -31.57 -13.65 -4.53
C LEU A 167 -32.66 -13.24 -5.53
N LEU A 168 -32.31 -12.49 -6.59
CA LEU A 168 -33.28 -12.11 -7.62
C LEU A 168 -33.78 -13.29 -8.46
N LYS A 169 -33.02 -14.41 -8.57
CA LYS A 169 -33.36 -15.57 -9.42
C LYS A 169 -34.73 -16.17 -9.09
N LEU A 170 -35.02 -16.34 -7.80
CA LEU A 170 -36.24 -17.02 -7.34
C LEU A 170 -37.40 -16.07 -7.05
N ARG A 171 -37.19 -14.76 -7.16
CA ARG A 171 -38.18 -13.74 -6.84
C ARG A 171 -39.50 -13.95 -7.59
N GLU A 172 -39.46 -14.17 -8.91
CA GLU A 172 -40.67 -14.31 -9.71
C GLU A 172 -41.33 -15.69 -9.55
N LEU A 173 -40.56 -16.75 -9.26
CA LEU A 173 -41.10 -18.09 -8.99
C LEU A 173 -41.89 -18.10 -7.68
N LEU A 174 -41.34 -17.51 -6.62
CA LEU A 174 -41.98 -17.43 -5.30
C LEU A 174 -43.17 -16.47 -5.25
N LYS A 175 -43.27 -15.53 -6.19
CA LYS A 175 -44.48 -14.74 -6.41
C LYS A 175 -45.63 -15.55 -7.02
N LYS A 176 -45.33 -16.56 -7.84
CA LYS A 176 -46.33 -17.33 -8.57
C LYS A 176 -46.95 -18.44 -7.71
N GLU A 177 -46.12 -19.33 -7.16
CA GLU A 177 -46.59 -20.47 -6.36
C GLU A 177 -45.64 -20.79 -5.20
N ARG A 178 -46.23 -21.18 -4.07
CA ARG A 178 -45.55 -21.42 -2.79
C ARG A 178 -45.47 -22.92 -2.50
N THR A 179 -44.72 -23.65 -3.33
CA THR A 179 -44.49 -25.09 -3.16
C THR A 179 -43.30 -25.35 -2.22
N GLU A 180 -43.29 -26.51 -1.57
CA GLU A 180 -42.13 -26.97 -0.78
C GLU A 180 -40.86 -27.01 -1.64
N GLU A 181 -40.99 -27.37 -2.92
CA GLU A 181 -39.92 -27.33 -3.90
C GLU A 181 -39.32 -25.92 -4.07
N ASN A 182 -40.16 -24.88 -4.21
CA ASN A 182 -39.69 -23.50 -4.35
C ASN A 182 -39.02 -22.99 -3.07
N LEU A 183 -39.52 -23.38 -1.89
CA LEU A 183 -38.88 -23.05 -0.61
C LEU A 183 -37.53 -23.76 -0.45
N ASN A 184 -37.44 -25.02 -0.84
CA ASN A 184 -36.18 -25.77 -0.84
C ASN A 184 -35.17 -25.21 -1.86
N ALA A 185 -35.65 -24.74 -3.02
CA ALA A 185 -34.81 -24.03 -3.98
C ALA A 185 -34.23 -22.75 -3.38
N LEU A 186 -35.03 -21.99 -2.62
CA LEU A 186 -34.55 -20.80 -1.91
C LEU A 186 -33.53 -21.14 -0.82
N LYS A 187 -33.78 -22.18 -0.03
CA LYS A 187 -32.81 -22.72 0.96
C LYS A 187 -31.46 -23.02 0.31
N ASN A 188 -31.50 -23.73 -0.82
CA ASN A 188 -30.30 -24.14 -1.54
C ASN A 188 -29.56 -22.93 -2.15
N LEU A 189 -30.28 -21.99 -2.76
CA LEU A 189 -29.71 -20.76 -3.31
C LEU A 189 -28.93 -20.00 -2.24
N VAL A 190 -29.53 -19.80 -1.06
CA VAL A 190 -28.89 -19.03 0.02
C VAL A 190 -27.69 -19.80 0.58
N ARG A 191 -27.87 -21.05 1.00
CA ARG A 191 -26.80 -21.81 1.66
C ARG A 191 -25.65 -22.16 0.72
N LYS A 192 -25.95 -22.66 -0.48
CA LYS A 192 -24.92 -23.16 -1.40
C LYS A 192 -24.37 -22.05 -2.28
N ASP A 193 -25.25 -21.35 -2.99
CA ASP A 193 -24.82 -20.45 -4.06
C ASP A 193 -24.34 -19.10 -3.49
N ILE A 194 -24.95 -18.61 -2.41
CA ILE A 194 -24.54 -17.34 -1.78
C ILE A 194 -23.50 -17.57 -0.66
N ILE A 195 -23.88 -18.25 0.43
CA ILE A 195 -22.99 -18.44 1.59
C ILE A 195 -21.77 -19.27 1.19
N GLY A 196 -21.97 -20.40 0.52
CA GLY A 196 -20.86 -21.25 0.04
C GLY A 196 -19.89 -20.52 -0.90
N SER A 197 -20.40 -19.70 -1.82
CA SER A 197 -19.53 -18.89 -2.69
C SER A 197 -18.73 -17.84 -1.92
N ILE A 198 -19.34 -17.19 -0.92
CA ILE A 198 -18.64 -16.21 -0.08
C ILE A 198 -17.53 -16.87 0.72
N GLN A 199 -17.81 -18.00 1.37
CA GLN A 199 -16.81 -18.78 2.11
C GLN A 199 -15.66 -19.22 1.20
N LYS A 200 -15.97 -19.80 0.04
CA LYS A 200 -14.94 -20.25 -0.93
C LYS A 200 -14.08 -19.09 -1.43
N ASN A 201 -14.67 -17.94 -1.73
CA ASN A 201 -13.92 -16.76 -2.20
C ASN A 201 -13.05 -16.15 -1.10
N TYR A 202 -13.47 -16.26 0.16
CA TYR A 202 -12.60 -15.91 1.28
C TYR A 202 -11.41 -16.87 1.40
N GLU A 203 -11.66 -18.18 1.33
CA GLU A 203 -10.62 -19.22 1.46
C GLU A 203 -9.53 -19.10 0.39
N VAL A 204 -9.91 -18.78 -0.85
CA VAL A 204 -8.95 -18.54 -1.94
C VAL A 204 -8.39 -17.11 -1.97
N GLY A 205 -8.77 -16.27 -1.01
CA GLY A 205 -8.21 -14.93 -0.82
C GLY A 205 -8.72 -13.85 -1.76
N ASN A 206 -9.84 -14.07 -2.46
CA ASN A 206 -10.48 -13.08 -3.34
C ASN A 206 -11.17 -11.94 -2.56
N ILE A 207 -11.55 -12.19 -1.30
CA ILE A 207 -12.19 -11.21 -0.41
C ILE A 207 -11.56 -11.28 0.99
N THR A 208 -11.80 -10.25 1.81
CA THR A 208 -11.38 -10.19 3.21
C THR A 208 -12.46 -10.74 4.15
N GLY A 209 -12.14 -10.97 5.42
CA GLY A 209 -13.15 -11.43 6.39
C GLY A 209 -14.19 -10.35 6.67
N SER A 210 -13.78 -9.09 6.68
CA SER A 210 -14.68 -7.93 6.75
C SER A 210 -15.66 -7.87 5.58
N ASP A 211 -15.22 -8.30 4.38
CA ASP A 211 -16.09 -8.38 3.22
C ASP A 211 -17.12 -9.48 3.36
N VAL A 212 -16.76 -10.63 3.94
CA VAL A 212 -17.71 -11.71 4.23
C VAL A 212 -18.85 -11.17 5.10
N GLY A 213 -18.52 -10.57 6.25
CA GLY A 213 -19.52 -10.00 7.16
C GLY A 213 -20.44 -8.99 6.47
N ARG A 214 -19.85 -8.07 5.69
CA ARG A 214 -20.62 -7.07 4.96
C ARG A 214 -21.51 -7.67 3.88
N LEU A 215 -21.02 -8.63 3.09
CA LEU A 215 -21.79 -9.32 2.06
C LEU A 215 -22.97 -10.08 2.69
N MET A 216 -22.73 -10.80 3.78
CA MET A 216 -23.79 -11.47 4.54
C MET A 216 -24.87 -10.47 5.03
N GLN A 217 -24.46 -9.33 5.58
CA GLN A 217 -25.40 -8.27 6.00
C GLN A 217 -26.21 -7.68 4.84
N LEU A 218 -25.58 -7.49 3.67
CA LEU A 218 -26.26 -6.98 2.48
C LEU A 218 -27.22 -8.01 1.89
N THR A 219 -26.83 -9.29 1.87
CA THR A 219 -27.69 -10.42 1.52
C THR A 219 -28.91 -10.47 2.43
N LYS A 220 -28.74 -10.41 3.76
CA LYS A 220 -29.87 -10.38 4.72
C LYS A 220 -30.81 -9.20 4.47
N LYS A 221 -30.26 -8.00 4.26
CA LYS A 221 -31.08 -6.82 3.93
C LYS A 221 -31.89 -7.00 2.66
N LEU A 222 -31.27 -7.59 1.62
CA LEU A 222 -31.97 -7.85 0.38
C LEU A 222 -33.01 -8.95 0.51
N TYR A 223 -32.68 -10.03 1.22
CA TYR A 223 -33.57 -11.12 1.53
C TYR A 223 -34.83 -10.61 2.24
N ASN A 224 -34.68 -9.87 3.34
CA ASN A 224 -35.81 -9.30 4.07
C ASN A 224 -36.65 -8.39 3.18
N HIS A 225 -36.03 -7.59 2.31
CA HIS A 225 -36.81 -6.76 1.39
C HIS A 225 -37.57 -7.54 0.33
N LEU A 226 -36.95 -8.57 -0.24
CA LEU A 226 -37.55 -9.39 -1.28
C LEU A 226 -38.64 -10.30 -0.72
N TYR A 227 -38.49 -10.73 0.53
CA TYR A 227 -39.26 -11.82 1.12
C TYR A 227 -40.00 -11.48 2.44
N SER A 228 -40.04 -10.21 2.87
CA SER A 228 -40.75 -9.80 4.11
C SER A 228 -42.25 -10.09 4.07
N GLU A 229 -42.89 -10.03 2.89
CA GLU A 229 -44.33 -10.35 2.74
C GLU A 229 -44.62 -11.86 2.85
N TYR A 230 -43.58 -12.67 3.09
CA TYR A 230 -43.64 -14.12 3.16
C TYR A 230 -43.30 -14.66 4.57
N GLU A 231 -43.14 -13.77 5.58
CA GLU A 231 -42.88 -14.12 7.00
C GLU A 231 -43.94 -15.05 7.62
N GLN A 232 -45.15 -15.15 7.07
CA GLN A 232 -46.25 -15.94 7.63
C GLN A 232 -46.14 -17.47 7.44
N LEU A 233 -44.99 -17.98 7.02
CA LEU A 233 -44.74 -19.41 6.84
C LEU A 233 -43.71 -19.87 7.86
N GLU A 234 -44.09 -20.81 8.73
CA GLU A 234 -43.24 -21.43 9.77
C GLU A 234 -41.90 -21.94 9.20
N VAL A 235 -41.92 -22.47 7.96
CA VAL A 235 -40.74 -22.95 7.21
C VAL A 235 -39.78 -21.83 6.81
N ILE A 236 -40.29 -20.60 6.63
CA ILE A 236 -39.49 -19.39 6.32
C ILE A 236 -38.95 -18.79 7.62
N GLU A 237 -39.71 -18.78 8.72
CA GLU A 237 -39.23 -18.35 10.04
C GLU A 237 -38.08 -19.23 10.55
N GLU A 238 -38.21 -20.56 10.51
CA GLU A 238 -37.12 -21.48 10.89
C GLU A 238 -35.88 -21.33 10.01
N MET A 239 -36.10 -21.05 8.72
CA MET A 239 -35.01 -20.82 7.77
C MET A 239 -34.33 -19.47 8.05
N ASP A 240 -35.10 -18.43 8.33
CA ASP A 240 -34.60 -17.11 8.67
C ASP A 240 -33.79 -17.20 9.98
N GLU A 241 -34.29 -17.84 11.03
CA GLU A 241 -33.54 -18.07 12.27
C GLU A 241 -32.26 -18.88 12.06
N SER A 242 -32.33 -20.00 11.32
CA SER A 242 -31.15 -20.83 11.05
C SER A 242 -30.10 -20.10 10.22
N LEU A 243 -30.53 -19.37 9.19
CA LEU A 243 -29.62 -18.57 8.37
C LEU A 243 -29.04 -17.42 9.18
N ILE A 244 -29.84 -16.75 10.01
CA ILE A 244 -29.40 -15.67 10.90
C ILE A 244 -28.32 -16.14 11.87
N LEU A 245 -28.51 -17.31 12.50
CA LEU A 245 -27.49 -17.88 13.38
C LEU A 245 -26.20 -18.21 12.62
N GLU A 246 -26.32 -18.83 11.43
CA GLU A 246 -25.17 -19.11 10.57
C GLU A 246 -24.46 -17.82 10.11
N TYR A 247 -25.21 -16.77 9.78
CA TYR A 247 -24.70 -15.45 9.44
C TYR A 247 -23.91 -14.82 10.60
N GLU A 248 -24.47 -14.80 11.81
CA GLU A 248 -23.84 -14.20 12.98
C GLU A 248 -22.58 -14.97 13.42
N ASP A 249 -22.59 -16.29 13.28
CA ASP A 249 -21.42 -17.13 13.56
C ASP A 249 -20.30 -16.91 12.54
N LEU A 250 -20.64 -16.81 11.24
CA LEU A 250 -19.65 -16.50 10.21
C LEU A 250 -19.09 -15.10 10.35
N ASP A 251 -19.92 -14.08 10.59
CA ASP A 251 -19.47 -12.70 10.79
C ASP A 251 -18.48 -12.62 11.97
N ARG A 252 -18.84 -13.25 13.12
CA ARG A 252 -17.94 -13.34 14.27
C ARG A 252 -16.64 -14.08 13.96
N LYS A 253 -16.73 -15.22 13.27
CA LYS A 253 -15.57 -16.05 12.90
C LYS A 253 -14.60 -15.29 12.02
N TYR A 254 -15.08 -14.64 10.96
CA TYR A 254 -14.22 -13.94 10.01
C TYR A 254 -13.66 -12.63 10.58
N ALA A 255 -14.44 -11.91 11.41
CA ALA A 255 -13.92 -10.76 12.14
C ALA A 255 -12.77 -11.14 13.10
N GLU A 256 -12.86 -12.30 13.75
CA GLU A 256 -11.79 -12.81 14.60
C GLU A 256 -10.55 -13.24 13.81
N ILE A 257 -10.73 -13.86 12.64
CA ILE A 257 -9.60 -14.23 11.78
C ILE A 257 -8.86 -12.98 11.30
N ASP A 258 -9.57 -11.96 10.82
CA ASP A 258 -8.97 -10.70 10.36
C ASP A 258 -8.21 -9.99 11.48
N ARG A 259 -8.76 -9.97 12.71
CA ARG A 259 -8.05 -9.43 13.88
C ARG A 259 -6.73 -10.15 14.13
N ARG A 260 -6.74 -11.49 14.09
CA ARG A 260 -5.52 -12.30 14.27
C ARG A 260 -4.51 -12.08 13.15
N GLN A 261 -4.97 -11.94 11.92
CA GLN A 261 -4.10 -11.64 10.77
C GLN A 261 -3.42 -10.28 10.94
N MET A 262 -4.17 -9.23 11.29
CA MET A 262 -3.61 -7.90 11.59
C MET A 262 -2.61 -7.93 12.74
N GLU A 263 -2.89 -8.68 13.82
CA GLU A 263 -1.95 -8.84 14.92
C GLU A 263 -0.66 -9.56 14.49
N ASN A 264 -0.79 -10.58 13.65
CA ASN A 264 0.36 -11.31 13.13
C ASN A 264 1.21 -10.45 12.19
N GLU A 265 0.60 -9.64 11.32
CA GLU A 265 1.31 -8.68 10.46
C GLU A 265 2.07 -7.63 11.28
N LYS A 266 1.46 -7.11 12.35
CA LYS A 266 2.15 -6.21 13.29
C LYS A 266 3.34 -6.89 13.96
N LYS A 267 3.18 -8.14 14.42
CA LYS A 267 4.28 -8.93 15.01
C LYS A 267 5.39 -9.18 14.00
N LEU A 268 5.05 -9.48 12.75
CA LEU A 268 6.01 -9.73 11.67
C LEU A 268 6.81 -8.46 11.33
N THR A 269 6.13 -7.31 11.25
CA THR A 269 6.78 -6.00 11.06
C THR A 269 7.72 -5.66 12.21
N MET A 270 7.27 -5.91 13.45
CA MET A 270 8.11 -5.70 14.64
C MET A 270 9.33 -6.61 14.65
N LEU A 271 9.17 -7.87 14.22
CA LEU A 271 10.28 -8.83 14.10
C LEU A 271 11.30 -8.34 13.07
N GLY A 272 10.87 -7.90 11.89
CA GLY A 272 11.76 -7.33 10.87
C GLY A 272 12.57 -6.14 11.39
N ASN A 273 11.94 -5.23 12.12
CA ASN A 273 12.63 -4.09 12.75
C ASN A 273 13.66 -4.53 13.81
N ILE A 274 13.37 -5.60 14.56
CA ILE A 274 14.32 -6.17 15.55
C ILE A 274 15.50 -6.81 14.82
N GLU A 275 15.26 -7.52 13.73
CA GLU A 275 16.32 -8.13 12.91
C GLU A 275 17.25 -7.08 12.31
N GLU A 276 16.72 -5.98 11.78
CA GLU A 276 17.52 -4.85 11.28
C GLU A 276 18.38 -4.22 12.39
N LYS A 277 17.79 -3.95 13.57
CA LYS A 277 18.54 -3.42 14.72
C LYS A 277 19.61 -4.38 15.21
N TYR A 278 19.32 -5.68 15.25
CA TYR A 278 20.28 -6.70 15.63
C TYR A 278 21.46 -6.74 14.64
N LYS A 279 21.18 -6.66 13.34
CA LYS A 279 22.21 -6.60 12.30
C LYS A 279 23.10 -5.36 12.47
N ALA A 280 22.51 -4.18 12.64
CA ALA A 280 23.25 -2.93 12.86
C ALA A 280 24.11 -2.98 14.15
N ALA A 281 23.57 -3.51 15.24
CA ALA A 281 24.31 -3.67 16.49
C ALA A 281 25.50 -4.62 16.34
N LYS A 282 25.33 -5.71 15.58
CA LYS A 282 26.39 -6.67 15.28
C LYS A 282 27.51 -6.03 14.43
N GLU A 283 27.16 -5.22 13.45
CA GLU A 283 28.14 -4.47 12.62
C GLU A 283 28.91 -3.43 13.45
N SER A 284 28.21 -2.68 14.31
CA SER A 284 28.84 -1.70 15.22
C SER A 284 29.77 -2.36 16.25
N LEU A 285 29.41 -3.53 16.77
CA LEU A 285 30.28 -4.31 17.65
C LEU A 285 31.57 -4.72 16.94
N GLU A 286 31.50 -5.11 15.67
CA GLU A 286 32.68 -5.53 14.90
C GLU A 286 33.60 -4.34 14.58
N GLN A 287 33.02 -3.17 14.29
CA GLN A 287 33.79 -1.92 14.16
C GLN A 287 34.50 -1.56 15.47
N THR A 288 33.78 -1.61 16.59
CA THR A 288 34.35 -1.29 17.92
C THR A 288 35.51 -2.23 18.27
N LYS A 289 35.41 -3.53 17.96
CA LYS A 289 36.53 -4.47 18.16
C LYS A 289 37.74 -4.10 17.31
N THR A 290 37.51 -3.68 16.07
CA THR A 290 38.59 -3.27 15.16
C THR A 290 39.30 -2.02 15.68
N GLU A 291 38.54 -1.01 16.09
CA GLU A 291 39.07 0.22 16.71
C GLU A 291 39.84 -0.07 17.99
N TYR A 292 39.36 -1.00 18.81
CA TYR A 292 40.06 -1.44 20.02
C TYR A 292 41.43 -2.05 19.71
N GLU A 293 41.52 -2.97 18.74
CA GLU A 293 42.82 -3.57 18.36
C GLU A 293 43.77 -2.55 17.71
N GLN A 294 43.25 -1.57 16.97
CA GLN A 294 44.04 -0.45 16.46
C GLN A 294 44.61 0.40 17.60
N THR A 295 43.75 0.85 18.52
CA THR A 295 44.15 1.66 19.68
C THR A 295 45.19 0.94 20.54
N LYS A 296 45.01 -0.37 20.75
CA LYS A 296 45.96 -1.20 21.47
C LYS A 296 47.32 -1.29 20.77
N THR A 297 47.33 -1.35 19.45
CA THR A 297 48.57 -1.34 18.65
C THR A 297 49.28 0.02 18.77
N GLU A 298 48.54 1.13 18.64
CA GLU A 298 49.06 2.49 18.81
C GLU A 298 49.64 2.73 20.21
N TYR A 299 48.98 2.20 21.24
CA TYR A 299 49.47 2.28 22.62
C TYR A 299 50.83 1.58 22.79
N GLU A 300 50.99 0.36 22.26
CA GLU A 300 52.27 -0.35 22.33
C GLU A 300 53.37 0.35 21.54
N GLN A 301 53.03 0.98 20.40
CA GLN A 301 53.96 1.80 19.64
C GLN A 301 54.40 3.04 20.42
N THR A 302 53.46 3.79 20.99
CA THR A 302 53.73 4.99 21.80
C THR A 302 54.63 4.66 23.00
N LYS A 303 54.40 3.51 23.63
CA LYS A 303 55.22 3.02 24.75
C LYS A 303 56.66 2.73 24.33
N LEU A 304 56.85 2.21 23.11
CA LEU A 304 58.18 2.00 22.54
C LEU A 304 58.89 3.33 22.24
N GLU A 305 58.19 4.28 21.63
CA GLU A 305 58.69 5.63 21.33
C GLU A 305 59.09 6.36 22.62
N TYR A 306 58.26 6.32 23.66
CA TYR A 306 58.61 6.89 24.97
C TYR A 306 59.91 6.31 25.54
N LYS A 307 60.13 4.98 25.39
CA LYS A 307 61.37 4.33 25.84
C LYS A 307 62.58 4.81 25.03
N GLN A 308 62.41 5.03 23.73
CA GLN A 308 63.45 5.59 22.87
C GLN A 308 63.80 7.02 23.26
N THR A 309 62.81 7.91 23.34
CA THR A 309 63.01 9.32 23.75
C THR A 309 63.65 9.43 25.12
N LYS A 310 63.26 8.57 26.08
CA LYS A 310 63.91 8.53 27.40
C LYS A 310 65.39 8.16 27.30
N THR A 311 65.74 7.27 26.38
CA THR A 311 67.14 6.87 26.14
C THR A 311 67.94 8.01 25.51
N GLU A 312 67.38 8.69 24.51
CA GLU A 312 67.97 9.86 23.85
C GLU A 312 68.18 11.03 24.82
N TYR A 313 67.23 11.26 25.72
CA TYR A 313 67.34 12.27 26.77
C TYR A 313 68.56 12.02 27.69
N GLU A 314 68.75 10.77 28.15
CA GLU A 314 69.90 10.43 29.00
C GLU A 314 71.23 10.53 28.25
N GLN A 315 71.25 10.20 26.95
CA GLN A 315 72.42 10.41 26.10
C GLN A 315 72.76 11.90 25.97
N THR A 316 71.78 12.73 25.61
CA THR A 316 71.94 14.19 25.48
C THR A 316 72.41 14.83 26.79
N LYS A 317 71.85 14.38 27.91
CA LYS A 317 72.26 14.83 29.25
C LYS A 317 73.73 14.48 29.54
N THR A 318 74.17 13.30 29.13
CA THR A 318 75.56 12.87 29.27
C THR A 318 76.50 13.72 28.41
N GLU A 319 76.14 13.98 27.15
CA GLU A 319 76.89 14.85 26.23
C GLU A 319 77.00 16.29 26.74
N TYR A 320 75.92 16.82 27.33
CA TYR A 320 75.92 18.13 27.96
C TYR A 320 76.93 18.23 29.11
N GLU A 321 76.97 17.25 30.01
CA GLU A 321 77.93 17.24 31.11
C GLU A 321 79.38 17.08 30.64
N GLN A 322 79.61 16.31 29.57
CA GLN A 322 80.92 16.20 28.92
C GLN A 322 81.35 17.55 28.33
N THR A 323 80.47 18.20 27.58
CA THR A 323 80.72 19.52 26.95
C THR A 323 81.00 20.59 28.00
N LYS A 324 80.23 20.60 29.08
CA LYS A 324 80.43 21.52 30.22
C LYS A 324 81.79 21.31 30.89
N THR A 325 82.21 20.06 31.05
CA THR A 325 83.53 19.71 31.59
C THR A 325 84.65 20.20 30.68
N GLU A 326 84.51 19.99 29.36
CA GLU A 326 85.48 20.43 28.37
C GLU A 326 85.57 21.96 28.28
N TYR A 327 84.44 22.66 28.34
CA TYR A 327 84.40 24.12 28.40
C TYR A 327 85.17 24.66 29.61
N ALA A 328 84.98 24.06 30.79
CA ALA A 328 85.71 24.43 32.00
C ALA A 328 87.23 24.19 31.86
N ARG A 329 87.63 23.10 31.19
CA ARG A 329 89.03 22.80 30.88
C ARG A 329 89.64 23.87 29.96
N LEU A 330 88.98 24.19 28.85
CA LEU A 330 89.44 25.20 27.89
C LEU A 330 89.52 26.60 28.52
N THR A 331 88.59 26.94 29.41
CA THR A 331 88.61 28.22 30.13
C THR A 331 89.88 28.35 30.98
N LYS A 332 90.23 27.30 31.74
CA LYS A 332 91.48 27.26 32.51
C LYS A 332 92.72 27.35 31.61
N GLU A 333 92.72 26.62 30.49
CA GLU A 333 93.83 26.64 29.53
C GLU A 333 94.03 28.04 28.92
N ASN A 334 92.93 28.75 28.63
CA ASN A 334 93.00 30.14 28.17
C ASN A 334 93.49 31.10 29.25
N GLU A 335 93.04 30.97 30.50
CA GLU A 335 93.57 31.77 31.61
C GLU A 335 95.08 31.57 31.82
N GLU A 336 95.57 30.34 31.63
CA GLU A 336 97.01 30.03 31.68
C GLU A 336 97.77 30.66 30.50
N LYS A 337 97.22 30.58 29.28
CA LYS A 337 97.80 31.26 28.11
C LYS A 337 97.83 32.77 28.28
N ASP A 338 96.79 33.38 28.82
CA ASP A 338 96.74 34.83 29.08
C ASP A 338 97.81 35.26 30.11
N LYS A 339 98.01 34.47 31.18
CA LYS A 339 99.10 34.69 32.13
C LYS A 339 100.47 34.61 31.45
N LEU A 340 100.68 33.63 30.57
CA LEU A 340 101.93 33.47 29.84
C LEU A 340 102.18 34.63 28.87
N ILE A 341 101.15 35.06 28.13
CA ILE A 341 101.20 36.23 27.24
C ILE A 341 101.59 37.47 28.03
N LYS A 342 100.95 37.71 29.18
CA LYS A 342 101.26 38.85 30.05
C LYS A 342 102.72 38.85 30.51
N LYS A 343 103.23 37.68 30.91
CA LYS A 343 104.64 37.51 31.30
C LYS A 343 105.60 37.81 30.14
N LEU A 344 105.31 37.30 28.94
CA LEU A 344 106.10 37.58 27.73
C LEU A 344 106.06 39.06 27.34
N MET A 345 104.92 39.74 27.51
CA MET A 345 104.82 41.19 27.29
C MET A 345 105.67 41.98 28.30
N GLU A 346 105.68 41.58 29.58
CA GLU A 346 106.54 42.20 30.61
C GLU A 346 108.04 42.00 30.32
N GLU A 347 108.45 40.81 29.85
CA GLU A 347 109.83 40.55 29.41
C GLU A 347 110.21 41.36 28.17
N ASN A 348 109.35 41.44 27.16
CA ASN A 348 109.58 42.28 25.98
C ASN A 348 109.67 43.78 26.33
N ALA A 349 108.86 44.26 27.28
CA ALA A 349 108.93 45.63 27.76
C ALA A 349 110.29 45.94 28.42
N LYS A 350 110.86 45.00 29.18
CA LYS A 350 112.20 45.14 29.76
C LYS A 350 113.29 45.19 28.70
N LEU A 351 113.21 44.32 27.69
CA LEU A 351 114.16 44.30 26.56
C LEU A 351 114.11 45.59 25.71
N LYS A 352 112.94 46.23 25.59
CA LYS A 352 112.80 47.55 24.97
C LYS A 352 113.49 48.67 25.76
N VAL A 353 113.47 48.62 27.10
CA VAL A 353 114.16 49.60 27.95
C VAL A 353 115.69 49.46 27.88
N GLU A 354 116.20 48.25 27.62
CA GLU A 354 117.64 48.01 27.41
C GLU A 354 118.15 48.44 26.02
N THR A 355 117.27 48.59 25.04
CA THR A 355 117.65 48.98 23.67
C THR A 355 117.62 50.50 23.41
N ASP A 356 117.00 51.29 24.30
CA ASP A 356 117.01 52.77 24.26
C ASP A 356 118.29 53.40 24.88
N TRP A 357 119.36 52.61 25.09
CA TRP A 357 120.70 53.05 25.54
C TRP A 357 121.78 52.92 24.45
N ILE A 358 121.40 53.15 23.19
CA ILE A 358 122.30 53.43 22.06
C ILE A 358 121.78 54.68 21.37
#